data_AF-M2P7Y1-F1
#
_entry.id   AF-M2P7Y1-F1
#
_cell.length_a   1.000
_cell.length_b   1.000
_cell.length_c   1.000
_cell.angle_alpha   90.00
_cell.angle_beta   90.00
_cell.angle_gamma   90.00
#
_symmetry.space_group_name_H-M   'P 1'
#
loop_
_entity.id
_entity.type
_entity.pdbx_description
1 polymer ?
#
loop_
_entity_poly.entity_id
_entity_poly.type
_entity_poly.pdbx_seq_one_letter_code
_entity_poly.pdbx_strand_id
1 'polypeptide(L)'
;MSHPVVTGSDGPIGPEGRWQNRLEIRELVKDRKQFSLYIQALKAMMKLKSSNSLSFTSIAGIHGMPYVQWGQSGGSAKPPNVDFGGYCTHGSVLFPTWHRPYVALFEQELYDHANKIAETYTGSDASEWQDAGRNLRSPYWDWASYDADKKLPEVLTLPTIRILTKHGNELVENPLYGYEFHTDDPISTFDWPFNKWSRSLRHPKIGDSDPKNDMRSFQDEYTEACEQIRTQMYYCLVTLETWDSLSNHTANPDSRDIAGSLEAIHDDMHVLIGGTKPTGHMADSTVSAFDPIFFLHHANLDRMLALWSALNPDVWVSQGDQPHGTWTIPKNGTVDMTTDLAPFWNGPSSYWDSKFVRTTEALRYTYPEFNDIESNDPEEIKWLIFRKVNALYAPEDSVSAASSSKSLSGTSIHEWAVRIKFKKQELGASFSILVYLGETYVGRVSAFTAREPRRCANCVRNANVEIEGYVHLTQAIRGKYQSTIFLDLQSTLGCLKEDLSFRLRGTKKDGTAAKMNDLTSLKAMTISYTVACGPFDGRPSYGAIEYHPSALVGKPGHVPDPSQF
;
A
#
# COMPACT_ATOMS: atom_id res chain seq x y z
N MET A 1 35.28 3.18 -0.07
CA MET A 1 34.11 4.08 0.07
C MET A 1 33.13 3.39 0.99
N SER A 2 32.68 4.07 2.05
CA SER A 2 31.64 3.57 2.95
C SER A 2 30.30 3.52 2.22
N HIS A 3 29.50 2.51 2.51
CA HIS A 3 28.11 2.41 2.03
C HIS A 3 27.21 3.41 2.80
N PRO A 4 26.03 3.78 2.25
CA PRO A 4 25.10 4.64 2.96
C PRO A 4 24.45 3.91 4.15
N VAL A 5 24.42 4.58 5.30
CA VAL A 5 23.77 4.07 6.53
C VAL A 5 22.41 4.74 6.70
N VAL A 6 21.40 3.93 6.99
CA VAL A 6 20.03 4.37 7.26
C VAL A 6 19.85 4.50 8.77
N THR A 7 19.74 5.72 9.27
CA THR A 7 19.47 6.04 10.68
C THR A 7 18.11 6.67 10.91
N GLY A 8 17.43 7.08 9.82
CA GLY A 8 16.30 7.98 9.87
C GLY A 8 16.74 9.45 10.03
N SER A 9 15.76 10.35 10.06
CA SER A 9 15.99 11.80 10.09
C SER A 9 16.62 12.26 11.41
N ASP A 10 17.67 13.07 11.35
CA ASP A 10 18.40 13.64 12.50
C ASP A 10 17.66 14.80 13.23
N GLY A 11 16.37 14.99 12.94
CA GLY A 11 15.55 16.04 13.55
C GLY A 11 15.42 15.90 15.07
N PRO A 12 15.16 17.00 15.80
CA PRO A 12 15.07 16.98 17.25
C PRO A 12 13.90 16.12 17.73
N ILE A 13 14.06 15.57 18.93
CA ILE A 13 12.94 15.08 19.73
C ILE A 13 12.06 16.30 20.07
N GLY A 14 10.76 16.20 19.78
CA GLY A 14 9.79 17.24 20.04
C GLY A 14 9.61 17.53 21.54
N PRO A 15 8.86 18.59 21.89
CA PRO A 15 8.71 19.07 23.27
C PRO A 15 8.18 18.00 24.25
N GLU A 16 7.41 17.04 23.74
CA GLU A 16 6.82 15.94 24.51
C GLU A 16 7.75 14.72 24.67
N GLY A 17 9.03 14.84 24.28
CA GLY A 17 9.98 13.73 24.37
C GLY A 17 9.82 12.67 23.27
N ARG A 18 9.11 12.99 22.19
CA ARG A 18 8.80 12.07 21.06
C ARG A 18 9.47 12.51 19.77
N TRP A 19 9.74 11.57 18.86
CA TRP A 19 10.18 11.91 17.52
C TRP A 19 9.09 12.66 16.73
N GLN A 20 9.51 13.38 15.68
CA GLN A 20 8.58 14.13 14.85
C GLN A 20 7.62 13.21 14.09
N ASN A 21 6.42 13.71 13.85
CA ASN A 21 5.38 12.97 13.15
C ASN A 21 5.62 12.97 11.64
N ARG A 22 5.45 11.82 11.00
CA ARG A 22 5.02 11.81 9.60
C ARG A 22 3.58 12.32 9.57
N LEU A 23 3.31 13.40 8.84
CA LEU A 23 1.99 14.00 8.77
C LEU A 23 1.21 13.48 7.55
N GLU A 24 -0.11 13.42 7.66
CA GLU A 24 -0.95 13.20 6.48
C GLU A 24 -0.76 14.37 5.51
N ILE A 25 -0.70 14.11 4.20
CA ILE A 25 -0.34 15.13 3.21
C ILE A 25 -1.28 16.36 3.20
N ARG A 26 -2.58 16.20 3.48
CA ARG A 26 -3.56 17.28 3.63
C ARG A 26 -3.37 18.07 4.93
N GLU A 27 -2.73 17.51 5.95
CA GLU A 27 -2.30 18.24 7.14
C GLU A 27 -0.97 18.97 6.89
N LEU A 28 0.01 18.32 6.25
CA LEU A 28 1.31 18.93 5.93
C LEU A 28 1.15 20.22 5.11
N VAL A 29 0.26 20.22 4.11
CA VAL A 29 0.04 21.42 3.25
C VAL A 29 -0.45 22.64 4.01
N LYS A 30 -1.01 22.48 5.22
CA LYS A 30 -1.45 23.58 6.07
C LYS A 30 -0.25 24.30 6.71
N ASP A 31 0.85 23.58 6.99
CA ASP A 31 2.13 24.19 7.32
C ASP A 31 2.85 24.60 6.02
N ARG A 32 2.64 25.86 5.63
CA ARG A 32 3.17 26.41 4.38
C ARG A 32 4.70 26.36 4.32
N LYS A 33 5.43 26.46 5.43
CA LYS A 33 6.90 26.42 5.42
C LYS A 33 7.41 24.99 5.28
N GLN A 34 6.90 24.06 6.08
CA GLN A 34 7.27 22.65 5.97
C GLN A 34 6.91 22.06 4.61
N PHE A 35 5.69 22.31 4.10
CA PHE A 35 5.30 21.85 2.77
C PHE A 35 6.18 22.46 1.67
N SER A 36 6.54 23.74 1.78
CA SER A 36 7.43 24.37 0.81
C SER A 36 8.85 23.80 0.85
N LEU A 37 9.38 23.46 2.03
CA LEU A 37 10.66 22.76 2.16
C LEU A 37 10.58 21.35 1.59
N TYR A 38 9.50 20.61 1.86
CA TYR A 38 9.26 19.28 1.30
C TYR A 38 9.35 19.30 -0.23
N ILE A 39 8.62 20.21 -0.88
CA ILE A 39 8.62 20.34 -2.34
C ILE A 39 10.00 20.76 -2.88
N GLN A 40 10.67 21.72 -2.24
CA GLN A 40 12.00 22.15 -2.68
C GLN A 40 13.05 21.06 -2.50
N ALA A 41 13.00 20.32 -1.39
CA ALA A 41 13.91 19.22 -1.09
C ALA A 41 13.71 18.06 -2.07
N LEU A 42 12.46 17.66 -2.35
CA LEU A 42 12.17 16.62 -3.32
C LEU A 42 12.67 17.00 -4.72
N LYS A 43 12.47 18.26 -5.14
CA LYS A 43 13.04 18.77 -6.41
C LYS A 43 14.57 18.77 -6.40
N ALA A 44 15.22 19.06 -5.27
CA ALA A 44 16.68 19.04 -5.18
C ALA A 44 17.22 17.61 -5.27
N MET A 45 16.59 16.66 -4.59
CA MET A 45 16.91 15.23 -4.63
C MET A 45 16.71 14.64 -6.04
N MET A 46 15.61 15.01 -6.70
CA MET A 46 15.30 14.58 -8.08
C MET A 46 16.26 15.13 -9.13
N LYS A 47 16.95 16.24 -8.86
CA LYS A 47 17.96 16.84 -9.75
C LYS A 47 19.31 16.12 -9.70
N LEU A 48 19.54 15.27 -8.70
CA LEU A 48 20.79 14.53 -8.59
C LEU A 48 20.93 13.52 -9.74
N LYS A 49 22.17 13.30 -10.17
CA LYS A 49 22.51 12.29 -11.18
C LYS A 49 22.36 10.88 -10.63
N SER A 50 22.03 9.94 -11.51
CA SER A 50 21.83 8.52 -11.17
C SER A 50 23.10 7.83 -10.65
N SER A 51 24.28 8.43 -10.88
CA SER A 51 25.56 7.97 -10.32
C SER A 51 25.72 8.27 -8.82
N ASN A 52 24.91 9.16 -8.26
CA ASN A 52 24.83 9.35 -6.82
C ASN A 52 23.85 8.33 -6.24
N SER A 53 24.35 7.42 -5.39
CA SER A 53 23.54 6.36 -4.76
C SER A 53 22.36 6.88 -3.93
N LEU A 54 22.39 8.15 -3.52
CA LEU A 54 21.35 8.83 -2.74
C LEU A 54 20.43 9.71 -3.61
N SER A 55 20.59 9.67 -4.94
CA SER A 55 19.65 10.32 -5.86
C SER A 55 18.26 9.66 -5.78
N PHE A 56 17.23 10.41 -6.19
CA PHE A 56 15.87 9.85 -6.31
C PHE A 56 15.84 8.59 -7.19
N THR A 57 16.49 8.62 -8.36
CA THR A 57 16.56 7.47 -9.28
C THR A 57 17.26 6.27 -8.64
N SER A 58 18.37 6.47 -7.93
CA SER A 58 19.10 5.38 -7.30
C SER A 58 18.34 4.75 -6.14
N ILE A 59 17.65 5.56 -5.33
CA ILE A 59 16.81 5.07 -4.23
C ILE A 59 15.58 4.35 -4.79
N ALA A 60 14.86 4.95 -5.75
CA ALA A 60 13.74 4.30 -6.43
C ALA A 60 14.15 2.95 -7.07
N GLY A 61 15.34 2.89 -7.66
CA GLY A 61 15.88 1.69 -8.29
C GLY A 61 16.23 0.55 -7.34
N ILE A 62 16.24 0.76 -6.02
CA ILE A 62 16.38 -0.32 -5.02
C ILE A 62 15.21 -1.29 -5.13
N HIS A 63 14.00 -0.76 -5.30
CA HIS A 63 12.78 -1.55 -5.32
C HIS A 63 12.80 -2.61 -6.42
N GLY A 64 13.13 -2.21 -7.65
CA GLY A 64 13.04 -3.05 -8.84
C GLY A 64 14.17 -2.78 -9.84
N MET A 65 13.80 -2.39 -11.05
CA MET A 65 14.76 -2.05 -12.10
C MET A 65 15.60 -0.84 -11.68
N PRO A 66 16.89 -0.76 -12.08
CA PRO A 66 17.52 -1.52 -13.18
C PRO A 66 18.19 -2.85 -12.76
N TYR A 67 17.91 -3.39 -11.57
CA TYR A 67 18.52 -4.62 -11.06
C TYR A 67 20.04 -4.51 -10.95
N VAL A 68 20.48 -3.53 -10.18
CA VAL A 68 21.90 -3.27 -9.92
C VAL A 68 22.18 -3.28 -8.43
N GLN A 69 23.43 -3.54 -8.07
CA GLN A 69 23.86 -3.49 -6.68
C GLN A 69 23.74 -2.07 -6.12
N TRP A 70 23.11 -1.91 -4.95
CA TRP A 70 23.05 -0.63 -4.24
C TRP A 70 23.85 -0.70 -2.95
N GLY A 71 24.59 0.36 -2.63
CA GLY A 71 25.30 0.49 -1.34
C GLY A 71 26.26 -0.66 -1.03
N GLN A 72 26.87 -1.31 -2.03
CA GLN A 72 27.70 -2.51 -1.85
C GLN A 72 26.98 -3.65 -1.09
N SER A 73 25.65 -3.65 -1.11
CA SER A 73 24.84 -4.64 -0.41
C SER A 73 24.76 -5.94 -1.19
N GLY A 74 24.87 -7.06 -0.48
CA GLY A 74 24.85 -8.40 -1.09
C GLY A 74 25.99 -8.66 -2.06
N GLY A 75 25.81 -9.67 -2.93
CA GLY A 75 26.78 -10.01 -3.97
C GLY A 75 26.77 -9.01 -5.14
N SER A 76 27.81 -9.08 -5.99
CA SER A 76 27.88 -8.31 -7.25
C SER A 76 26.84 -8.75 -8.30
N ALA A 77 26.11 -9.82 -8.03
CA ALA A 77 24.98 -10.30 -8.82
C ALA A 77 23.96 -10.97 -7.88
N LYS A 78 22.70 -10.96 -8.31
CA LYS A 78 21.63 -11.71 -7.63
C LYS A 78 21.89 -13.22 -7.57
N PRO A 79 21.34 -13.96 -6.58
CA PRO A 79 21.45 -15.40 -6.52
C PRO A 79 20.97 -16.10 -7.80
N PRO A 80 21.49 -17.30 -8.11
CA PRO A 80 21.05 -18.06 -9.27
C PRO A 80 19.56 -18.43 -9.17
N ASN A 81 18.87 -18.52 -10.31
CA ASN A 81 17.46 -18.90 -10.42
C ASN A 81 16.44 -18.00 -9.70
N VAL A 82 16.83 -16.78 -9.34
CA VAL A 82 15.91 -15.73 -8.86
C VAL A 82 15.14 -15.14 -10.05
N ASP A 83 13.82 -15.01 -9.92
CA ASP A 83 12.96 -14.48 -10.98
C ASP A 83 12.87 -12.95 -10.94
N PHE A 84 12.85 -12.38 -9.73
CA PHE A 84 12.77 -10.94 -9.51
C PHE A 84 14.16 -10.31 -9.35
N GLY A 85 14.48 -9.29 -10.13
CA GLY A 85 15.83 -8.71 -10.12
C GLY A 85 16.08 -7.65 -9.05
N GLY A 86 15.05 -7.16 -8.35
CA GLY A 86 15.15 -6.06 -7.38
C GLY A 86 15.38 -6.53 -5.95
N TYR A 87 15.45 -5.58 -5.00
CA TYR A 87 15.61 -5.92 -3.58
C TYR A 87 14.28 -6.11 -2.83
N CYS A 88 13.17 -5.55 -3.33
CA CYS A 88 11.95 -5.53 -2.55
C CYS A 88 11.38 -6.92 -2.28
N THR A 89 10.88 -7.11 -1.07
CA THR A 89 10.24 -8.35 -0.63
C THR A 89 8.72 -8.23 -0.80
N HIS A 90 8.14 -9.03 -1.68
CA HIS A 90 6.70 -9.15 -1.89
C HIS A 90 6.27 -10.62 -1.78
N GLY A 91 5.03 -10.87 -1.39
CA GLY A 91 4.49 -12.19 -1.08
C GLY A 91 5.20 -12.87 0.08
N SER A 92 5.90 -12.10 0.92
CA SER A 92 6.78 -12.62 1.97
C SER A 92 6.45 -11.98 3.30
N VAL A 93 6.67 -12.72 4.38
CA VAL A 93 6.56 -12.23 5.77
C VAL A 93 7.43 -11.00 6.06
N LEU A 94 8.42 -10.70 5.23
CA LEU A 94 9.25 -9.49 5.35
C LEU A 94 8.62 -8.24 4.73
N PHE A 95 7.56 -8.35 3.91
CA PHE A 95 6.97 -7.24 3.14
C PHE A 95 6.77 -5.96 3.97
N PRO A 96 6.08 -5.97 5.12
CA PRO A 96 5.84 -4.73 5.86
C PRO A 96 7.15 -4.14 6.40
N THR A 97 8.04 -5.00 6.91
CA THR A 97 9.27 -4.57 7.59
C THR A 97 10.38 -4.16 6.65
N TRP A 98 10.44 -4.69 5.42
CA TRP A 98 11.43 -4.26 4.42
C TRP A 98 11.15 -2.85 3.90
N HIS A 99 9.88 -2.51 3.70
CA HIS A 99 9.48 -1.18 3.22
C HIS A 99 9.65 -0.08 4.27
N ARG A 100 9.66 -0.41 5.57
CA ARG A 100 9.88 0.56 6.67
C ARG A 100 11.23 1.32 6.58
N PRO A 101 12.41 0.65 6.58
CA PRO A 101 13.69 1.32 6.39
C PRO A 101 13.86 1.88 4.97
N TYR A 102 13.12 1.37 3.97
CA TYR A 102 13.11 1.96 2.63
C TYR A 102 12.52 3.38 2.61
N VAL A 103 11.36 3.57 3.25
CA VAL A 103 10.76 4.90 3.42
C VAL A 103 11.65 5.78 4.30
N ALA A 104 12.27 5.22 5.34
CA ALA A 104 13.19 5.98 6.20
C ALA A 104 14.45 6.46 5.45
N LEU A 105 15.00 5.67 4.52
CA LEU A 105 16.11 6.09 3.65
C LEU A 105 15.70 7.27 2.77
N PHE A 106 14.54 7.18 2.09
CA PHE A 106 14.03 8.28 1.28
C PHE A 106 13.82 9.55 2.13
N GLU A 107 13.23 9.39 3.31
CA GLU A 107 12.98 10.49 4.23
C GLU A 107 14.28 11.14 4.72
N GLN A 108 15.29 10.36 5.08
CA GLN A 108 16.58 10.85 5.56
C GLN A 108 17.25 11.76 4.53
N GLU A 109 17.29 11.35 3.26
CA GLU A 109 17.87 12.17 2.19
C GLU A 109 17.05 13.42 1.90
N LEU A 110 15.72 13.29 1.90
CA LEU A 110 14.81 14.43 1.77
C LEU A 110 15.02 15.45 2.91
N TYR A 111 15.15 14.97 4.15
CA TYR A 111 15.40 15.77 5.34
C TYR A 111 16.72 16.55 5.21
N ASP A 112 17.79 15.89 4.77
CA ASP A 112 19.09 16.53 4.55
C ASP A 112 19.02 17.66 3.51
N HIS A 113 18.31 17.42 2.41
CA HIS A 113 18.07 18.45 1.40
C HIS A 113 17.23 19.60 1.96
N ALA A 114 16.18 19.31 2.72
CA ALA A 114 15.31 20.31 3.32
C ALA A 114 16.07 21.23 4.29
N ASN A 115 16.93 20.68 5.15
CA ASN A 115 17.70 21.46 6.12
C ASN A 115 18.77 22.33 5.44
N LYS A 116 19.48 21.79 4.44
CA LYS A 116 20.41 22.60 3.61
C LYS A 116 19.70 23.77 2.93
N ILE A 117 18.46 23.57 2.48
CA ILE A 117 17.65 24.63 1.86
C ILE A 117 17.17 25.63 2.91
N ALA A 118 16.69 25.15 4.06
CA ALA A 118 16.25 25.99 5.17
C ALA A 118 17.36 26.93 5.67
N GLU A 119 18.61 26.48 5.71
CA GLU A 119 19.79 27.30 6.04
C GLU A 119 20.00 28.48 5.08
N THR A 120 19.47 28.42 3.86
CA THR A 120 19.56 29.53 2.90
C THR A 120 18.54 30.65 3.13
N TYR A 121 17.51 30.41 3.95
CA TYR A 121 16.56 31.43 4.34
C TYR A 121 17.15 32.28 5.46
N THR A 122 17.31 33.58 5.18
CA THR A 122 17.89 34.57 6.09
C THR A 122 16.91 35.69 6.38
N GLY A 123 17.09 36.41 7.49
CA GLY A 123 16.23 37.54 7.85
C GLY A 123 15.38 37.24 9.07
N SER A 124 14.25 37.94 9.23
CA SER A 124 13.42 37.87 10.43
C SER A 124 12.72 36.53 10.64
N ASP A 125 12.54 35.73 9.58
CA ASP A 125 11.82 34.46 9.62
C ASP A 125 12.73 33.22 9.44
N ALA A 126 14.05 33.43 9.46
CA ALA A 126 15.06 32.38 9.26
C ALA A 126 14.93 31.23 10.27
N SER A 127 14.72 31.54 11.55
CA SER A 127 14.56 30.53 12.60
C SER A 127 13.36 29.63 12.34
N GLU A 128 12.24 30.19 11.87
CA GLU A 128 11.03 29.43 11.54
C GLU A 128 11.26 28.48 10.36
N TRP A 129 12.06 28.88 9.36
CA TRP A 129 12.42 27.97 8.26
C TRP A 129 13.31 26.83 8.73
N GLN A 130 14.27 27.12 9.60
CA GLN A 130 15.15 26.12 10.18
C GLN A 130 14.37 25.15 11.09
N ASP A 131 13.42 25.66 11.88
CA ASP A 131 12.48 24.84 12.65
C ASP A 131 11.63 23.95 11.75
N ALA A 132 11.06 24.50 10.68
CA ALA A 132 10.31 23.73 9.70
C ALA A 132 11.15 22.61 9.07
N GLY A 133 12.41 22.88 8.71
CA GLY A 133 13.32 21.86 8.19
C GLY A 133 13.65 20.77 9.21
N ARG A 134 13.93 21.15 10.46
CA ARG A 134 14.22 20.21 11.56
C ARG A 134 13.05 19.30 11.89
N ASN A 135 11.82 19.81 11.77
CA ASN A 135 10.61 19.08 12.12
C ASN A 135 10.02 18.27 10.95
N LEU A 136 10.54 18.45 9.73
CA LEU A 136 10.03 17.78 8.54
C LEU A 136 10.25 16.25 8.62
N ARG A 137 9.22 15.52 8.22
CA ARG A 137 9.23 14.07 7.95
C ARG A 137 8.50 13.81 6.65
N SER A 138 8.69 12.63 6.04
CA SER A 138 8.00 12.28 4.80
C SER A 138 6.50 12.14 5.09
N PRO A 139 5.61 12.81 4.35
CA PRO A 139 4.18 12.69 4.59
C PRO A 139 3.67 11.31 4.15
N TYR A 140 2.52 10.92 4.71
CA TYR A 140 1.75 9.79 4.21
C TYR A 140 0.48 10.28 3.50
N TRP A 141 -0.03 9.50 2.55
CA TRP A 141 -1.36 9.71 1.99
C TRP A 141 -2.33 8.70 2.60
N ASP A 142 -3.25 9.17 3.45
CA ASP A 142 -4.32 8.32 3.96
C ASP A 142 -5.40 8.15 2.90
N TRP A 143 -5.24 7.11 2.09
CA TRP A 143 -6.19 6.72 1.05
C TRP A 143 -7.43 6.01 1.61
N ALA A 144 -7.44 5.64 2.89
CA ALA A 144 -8.58 5.01 3.58
C ALA A 144 -9.36 6.01 4.45
N SER A 145 -8.89 7.24 4.59
CA SER A 145 -9.59 8.28 5.35
C SER A 145 -10.99 8.55 4.78
N TYR A 146 -11.95 8.83 5.65
CA TYR A 146 -13.25 9.36 5.23
C TYR A 146 -13.10 10.73 4.56
N ASP A 147 -13.64 10.84 3.34
CA ASP A 147 -13.83 12.09 2.64
C ASP A 147 -15.23 12.07 2.00
N ALA A 148 -16.09 13.00 2.42
CA ALA A 148 -17.46 13.12 1.91
C ALA A 148 -17.49 13.42 0.40
N ASP A 149 -16.48 14.14 -0.10
CA ASP A 149 -16.33 14.47 -1.52
C ASP A 149 -15.58 13.37 -2.29
N LYS A 150 -15.01 12.38 -1.60
CA LYS A 150 -14.22 11.27 -2.17
C LYS A 150 -13.07 11.75 -3.07
N LYS A 151 -12.39 12.84 -2.68
CA LYS A 151 -11.38 13.50 -3.52
C LYS A 151 -9.96 13.05 -3.20
N LEU A 152 -9.16 12.97 -4.26
CA LEU A 152 -7.71 12.89 -4.13
C LEU A 152 -7.16 14.20 -3.54
N PRO A 153 -6.09 14.17 -2.74
CA PRO A 153 -5.38 15.39 -2.37
C PRO A 153 -4.92 16.15 -3.62
N GLU A 154 -5.26 17.43 -3.73
CA GLU A 154 -4.98 18.25 -4.93
C GLU A 154 -3.49 18.26 -5.31
N VAL A 155 -2.61 18.26 -4.30
CA VAL A 155 -1.15 18.24 -4.50
C VAL A 155 -0.64 16.95 -5.15
N LEU A 156 -1.47 15.91 -5.28
CA LEU A 156 -1.13 14.68 -6.00
C LEU A 156 -1.64 14.67 -7.44
N THR A 157 -2.50 15.61 -7.82
CA THR A 157 -3.15 15.65 -9.15
C THR A 157 -2.80 16.90 -9.96
N LEU A 158 -2.34 17.98 -9.34
CA LEU A 158 -1.98 19.21 -10.03
C LEU A 158 -0.54 19.17 -10.60
N PRO A 159 -0.31 19.57 -11.86
CA PRO A 159 1.03 19.60 -12.46
C PRO A 159 1.92 20.72 -11.92
N THR A 160 1.32 21.77 -11.36
CA THR A 160 2.00 22.89 -10.70
C THR A 160 1.32 23.23 -9.39
N ILE A 161 2.09 23.71 -8.43
CA ILE A 161 1.62 24.07 -7.07
C ILE A 161 2.27 25.36 -6.60
N ARG A 162 1.62 26.06 -5.67
CA ARG A 162 2.15 27.30 -5.08
C ARG A 162 2.87 27.03 -3.76
N ILE A 163 4.13 27.41 -3.69
CA ILE A 163 4.96 27.26 -2.50
C ILE A 163 5.65 28.59 -2.14
N LEU A 164 6.12 28.68 -0.90
CA LEU A 164 6.96 29.77 -0.43
C LEU A 164 8.42 29.49 -0.79
N THR A 165 9.06 30.42 -1.48
CA THR A 165 10.50 30.41 -1.79
C THR A 165 11.16 31.67 -1.22
N LYS A 166 12.48 31.77 -1.35
CA LYS A 166 13.21 33.01 -1.02
C LYS A 166 12.77 34.23 -1.85
N HIS A 167 12.04 34.02 -2.94
CA HIS A 167 11.48 35.07 -3.79
C HIS A 167 10.00 35.38 -3.49
N GLY A 168 9.43 34.74 -2.46
CA GLY A 168 8.03 34.88 -2.07
C GLY A 168 7.18 33.68 -2.52
N ASN A 169 5.90 33.91 -2.77
CA ASN A 169 4.97 32.85 -3.14
C ASN A 169 5.03 32.58 -4.66
N GLU A 170 5.65 31.47 -5.05
CA GLU A 170 5.90 31.12 -6.45
C GLU A 170 5.06 29.92 -6.91
N LEU A 171 4.69 29.91 -8.19
CA LEU A 171 4.12 28.74 -8.85
C LEU A 171 5.26 27.90 -9.41
N VAL A 172 5.36 26.65 -8.97
CA VAL A 172 6.44 25.73 -9.38
C VAL A 172 5.87 24.45 -9.97
N GLU A 173 6.64 23.78 -10.83
CA GLU A 173 6.36 22.40 -11.21
C GLU A 173 6.31 21.51 -9.98
N ASN A 174 5.28 20.68 -9.92
CA ASN A 174 4.99 19.81 -8.79
C ASN A 174 5.76 18.48 -8.91
N PRO A 175 6.78 18.23 -8.06
CA PRO A 175 7.50 16.97 -8.07
C PRO A 175 6.63 15.78 -7.64
N LEU A 176 5.45 15.99 -7.04
CA LEU A 176 4.51 14.91 -6.71
C LEU A 176 3.62 14.50 -7.88
N TYR A 177 3.61 15.24 -8.99
CA TYR A 177 2.80 14.91 -10.17
C TYR A 177 3.39 13.74 -10.99
N GLY A 178 4.71 13.58 -10.93
CA GLY A 178 5.47 12.54 -11.60
C GLY A 178 6.96 12.89 -11.63
N TYR A 179 7.81 11.89 -11.81
CA TYR A 179 9.25 12.07 -11.99
C TYR A 179 9.58 12.26 -13.47
N GLU A 180 10.44 13.23 -13.80
CA GLU A 180 10.97 13.39 -15.15
C GLU A 180 12.38 12.81 -15.19
N PHE A 181 12.56 11.76 -15.98
CA PHE A 181 13.82 11.06 -16.05
C PHE A 181 14.87 11.86 -16.82
N HIS A 182 16.08 11.87 -16.30
CA HIS A 182 17.25 12.50 -16.91
C HIS A 182 17.90 11.60 -17.97
N THR A 183 18.78 12.19 -18.77
CA THR A 183 19.51 11.46 -19.82
C THR A 183 20.48 10.40 -19.29
N ASP A 184 20.94 10.55 -18.04
CA ASP A 184 21.79 9.58 -17.34
C ASP A 184 21.00 8.54 -16.52
N ASP A 185 19.67 8.64 -16.47
CA ASP A 185 18.86 7.62 -15.82
C ASP A 185 18.83 6.32 -16.63
N PRO A 186 18.70 5.16 -15.97
CA PRO A 186 18.78 3.85 -16.62
C PRO A 186 17.49 3.47 -17.36
N ILE A 187 16.69 4.44 -17.86
CA ILE A 187 15.41 4.19 -18.55
C ILE A 187 15.54 3.16 -19.67
N SER A 188 16.67 3.20 -20.39
CA SER A 188 16.95 2.29 -21.50
C SER A 188 17.02 0.81 -21.09
N THR A 189 17.25 0.52 -19.81
CA THR A 189 17.26 -0.85 -19.27
C THR A 189 15.87 -1.32 -18.84
N PHE A 190 14.87 -0.44 -18.81
CA PHE A 190 13.53 -0.81 -18.40
C PHE A 190 12.82 -1.65 -19.47
N ASP A 191 11.81 -2.39 -19.04
CA ASP A 191 10.95 -3.10 -19.96
C ASP A 191 10.06 -2.13 -20.76
N TRP A 192 9.66 -2.55 -21.96
CA TRP A 192 8.69 -1.81 -22.75
C TRP A 192 7.30 -1.87 -22.06
N PRO A 193 6.54 -0.75 -21.99
CA PRO A 193 6.78 0.55 -22.64
C PRO A 193 7.56 1.56 -21.81
N PHE A 194 7.92 1.25 -20.57
CA PHE A 194 8.55 2.19 -19.63
C PHE A 194 9.87 2.75 -20.17
N ASN A 195 10.63 1.96 -20.93
CA ASN A 195 11.85 2.45 -21.60
C ASN A 195 11.66 3.51 -22.68
N LYS A 196 10.42 3.86 -23.02
CA LYS A 196 10.07 4.92 -23.98
C LYS A 196 9.51 6.16 -23.32
N TRP A 197 9.26 6.13 -22.02
CA TRP A 197 8.62 7.22 -21.31
C TRP A 197 9.68 8.06 -20.60
N SER A 198 9.71 9.36 -20.91
CA SER A 198 10.61 10.32 -20.27
C SER A 198 10.13 10.74 -18.88
N ARG A 199 9.00 10.22 -18.42
CA ARG A 199 8.45 10.50 -17.09
C ARG A 199 7.64 9.35 -16.52
N SER A 200 7.50 9.34 -15.20
CA SER A 200 6.53 8.47 -14.53
C SER A 200 5.10 8.87 -14.93
N LEU A 201 4.25 7.86 -15.10
CA LEU A 201 2.89 8.00 -15.64
C LEU A 201 1.89 7.17 -14.84
N ARG A 202 0.74 7.80 -14.56
CA ARG A 202 -0.47 7.27 -13.92
C ARG A 202 -1.61 7.32 -14.92
N HIS A 203 -2.28 6.20 -15.13
CA HIS A 203 -3.31 6.04 -16.17
C HIS A 203 -2.87 6.55 -17.55
N PRO A 204 -1.74 6.07 -18.10
CA PRO A 204 -1.26 6.52 -19.41
C PRO A 204 -2.31 6.23 -20.49
N LYS A 205 -2.45 7.12 -21.48
CA LYS A 205 -3.34 6.93 -22.64
C LYS A 205 -2.61 6.32 -23.84
N ILE A 206 -3.27 5.39 -24.55
CA ILE A 206 -2.75 4.83 -25.83
C ILE A 206 -2.92 5.88 -26.92
N GLY A 207 -1.89 6.01 -27.77
CA GLY A 207 -1.98 6.74 -29.04
C GLY A 207 -1.13 7.99 -29.12
N ASP A 208 -0.62 8.48 -27.98
CA ASP A 208 0.26 9.64 -27.95
C ASP A 208 1.72 9.22 -28.21
N SER A 209 2.41 10.00 -29.03
CA SER A 209 3.88 9.91 -29.18
C SER A 209 4.63 10.30 -27.89
N ASP A 210 3.93 10.97 -26.97
CA ASP A 210 4.37 11.45 -25.65
C ASP A 210 3.21 11.28 -24.64
N PRO A 211 3.07 10.08 -24.03
CA PRO A 211 1.91 9.76 -23.19
C PRO A 211 1.86 10.62 -21.93
N LYS A 212 0.64 10.98 -21.53
CA LYS A 212 0.37 11.84 -20.37
C LYS A 212 -0.38 11.10 -19.28
N ASN A 213 -0.29 11.65 -18.06
CA ASN A 213 -1.12 11.24 -16.94
C ASN A 213 -2.61 11.49 -17.26
N ASP A 214 -3.48 10.55 -16.93
CA ASP A 214 -4.92 10.78 -16.85
C ASP A 214 -5.38 10.87 -15.39
N MET A 215 -5.25 12.06 -14.82
CA MET A 215 -5.69 12.31 -13.44
C MET A 215 -7.20 12.23 -13.28
N ARG A 216 -7.99 12.33 -14.36
CA ARG A 216 -9.44 12.12 -14.29
C ARG A 216 -9.74 10.64 -14.08
N SER A 217 -9.12 9.75 -14.86
CA SER A 217 -9.28 8.30 -14.62
C SER A 217 -8.76 7.88 -13.25
N PHE A 218 -7.66 8.47 -12.77
CA PHE A 218 -7.19 8.23 -11.41
C PHE A 218 -8.23 8.66 -10.36
N GLN A 219 -8.79 9.86 -10.48
CA GLN A 219 -9.85 10.35 -9.58
C GLN A 219 -11.11 9.49 -9.66
N ASP A 220 -11.58 9.15 -10.85
CA ASP A 220 -12.79 8.35 -11.06
C ASP A 220 -12.62 6.96 -10.41
N GLU A 221 -11.48 6.29 -10.63
CA GLU A 221 -11.20 4.99 -10.01
C GLU A 221 -11.06 5.07 -8.48
N TYR A 222 -10.47 6.15 -7.94
CA TYR A 222 -10.38 6.36 -6.50
C TYR A 222 -11.77 6.59 -5.90
N THR A 223 -12.58 7.46 -6.50
CA THR A 223 -13.96 7.75 -6.06
C THR A 223 -14.81 6.48 -5.97
N GLU A 224 -14.68 5.59 -6.96
CA GLU A 224 -15.40 4.32 -6.99
C GLU A 224 -14.94 3.35 -5.89
N ALA A 225 -13.66 3.38 -5.49
CA ALA A 225 -13.06 2.37 -4.62
C ALA A 225 -12.84 2.81 -3.15
N CYS A 226 -12.80 4.10 -2.85
CA CYS A 226 -12.30 4.60 -1.55
C CYS A 226 -13.08 4.07 -0.34
N GLU A 227 -14.41 3.92 -0.44
CA GLU A 227 -15.23 3.37 0.66
C GLU A 227 -14.91 1.90 0.94
N GLN A 228 -14.69 1.13 -0.12
CA GLN A 228 -14.33 -0.27 0.00
C GLN A 228 -12.91 -0.43 0.53
N ILE A 229 -11.98 0.40 0.07
CA ILE A 229 -10.60 0.44 0.54
C ILE A 229 -10.56 0.74 2.06
N ARG A 230 -11.34 1.74 2.51
CA ARG A 230 -11.52 2.05 3.94
C ARG A 230 -12.05 0.85 4.72
N THR A 231 -13.09 0.20 4.21
CA THR A 231 -13.71 -0.97 4.84
C THR A 231 -12.72 -2.14 4.94
N GLN A 232 -12.00 -2.44 3.87
CA GLN A 232 -10.95 -3.48 3.87
C GLN A 232 -9.84 -3.16 4.89
N MET A 233 -9.39 -1.89 4.94
CA MET A 233 -8.36 -1.48 5.90
C MET A 233 -8.83 -1.61 7.35
N TYR A 234 -10.09 -1.25 7.63
CA TYR A 234 -10.68 -1.45 8.95
C TYR A 234 -10.62 -2.93 9.36
N TYR A 235 -11.16 -3.85 8.56
CA TYR A 235 -11.15 -5.28 8.91
C TYR A 235 -9.72 -5.86 8.93
N CYS A 236 -8.82 -5.40 8.06
CA CYS A 236 -7.40 -5.78 8.12
C CYS A 236 -6.79 -5.44 9.48
N LEU A 237 -7.05 -4.24 10.01
CA LEU A 237 -6.47 -3.78 11.27
C LEU A 237 -7.09 -4.48 12.49
N VAL A 238 -8.40 -4.71 12.48
CA VAL A 238 -9.13 -5.15 13.69
C VAL A 238 -9.43 -6.65 13.74
N THR A 239 -9.22 -7.40 12.65
CA THR A 239 -9.56 -8.85 12.61
C THR A 239 -8.39 -9.76 12.29
N LEU A 240 -7.31 -9.26 11.69
CA LEU A 240 -6.11 -10.07 11.44
C LEU A 240 -5.21 -10.03 12.68
N GLU A 241 -5.10 -11.14 13.39
CA GLU A 241 -4.35 -11.22 14.67
C GLU A 241 -3.03 -11.99 14.54
N THR A 242 -2.71 -12.53 13.36
CA THR A 242 -1.44 -13.24 13.10
C THR A 242 -0.57 -12.48 12.12
N TRP A 243 0.75 -12.65 12.23
CA TRP A 243 1.69 -12.00 11.30
C TRP A 243 1.56 -12.52 9.87
N ASP A 244 1.37 -13.82 9.68
CA ASP A 244 1.22 -14.43 8.37
C ASP A 244 0.02 -13.82 7.62
N SER A 245 -1.15 -13.80 8.25
CA SER A 245 -2.37 -13.20 7.69
C SER A 245 -2.24 -11.71 7.39
N LEU A 246 -1.56 -10.94 8.25
CA LEU A 246 -1.37 -9.50 8.02
C LEU A 246 -0.37 -9.21 6.90
N SER A 247 0.77 -9.89 6.93
CA SER A 247 2.00 -9.37 6.34
C SER A 247 2.01 -9.44 4.82
N ASN A 248 1.39 -10.45 4.23
CA ASN A 248 1.57 -10.75 2.82
C ASN A 248 0.31 -11.31 2.17
N HIS A 249 0.24 -11.26 0.84
CA HIS A 249 -0.94 -11.65 0.08
C HIS A 249 -0.98 -13.11 -0.38
N THR A 250 0.01 -13.92 0.01
CA THR A 250 0.09 -15.33 -0.41
C THR A 250 -1.07 -16.10 0.19
N ALA A 251 -1.84 -16.79 -0.65
CA ALA A 251 -3.04 -17.48 -0.21
C ALA A 251 -2.71 -18.61 0.77
N ASN A 252 -3.36 -18.59 1.93
CA ASN A 252 -3.25 -19.64 2.91
C ASN A 252 -4.52 -20.54 2.86
N PRO A 253 -4.40 -21.84 2.49
CA PRO A 253 -5.56 -22.73 2.41
C PRO A 253 -6.25 -22.95 3.77
N ASP A 254 -5.49 -22.83 4.85
CA ASP A 254 -6.00 -23.00 6.20
C ASP A 254 -6.54 -21.70 6.80
N SER A 255 -6.34 -20.55 6.11
CA SER A 255 -6.87 -19.27 6.58
C SER A 255 -8.38 -19.31 6.77
N ARG A 256 -8.80 -18.78 7.92
CA ARG A 256 -10.17 -18.50 8.32
C ARG A 256 -10.38 -17.01 8.53
N ASP A 257 -9.59 -16.20 7.83
CA ASP A 257 -9.65 -14.75 7.90
C ASP A 257 -10.87 -14.22 7.11
N ILE A 258 -11.37 -13.08 7.54
CA ILE A 258 -12.49 -12.36 6.91
C ILE A 258 -12.03 -11.08 6.19
N ALA A 259 -10.72 -10.82 6.15
CA ALA A 259 -10.12 -9.63 5.57
C ALA A 259 -8.89 -9.97 4.73
N GLY A 260 -8.59 -9.11 3.75
CA GLY A 260 -7.34 -9.18 3.00
C GLY A 260 -6.16 -8.63 3.82
N SER A 261 -4.97 -9.15 3.53
CA SER A 261 -3.73 -8.70 4.18
C SER A 261 -3.36 -7.26 3.83
N LEU A 262 -2.40 -6.70 4.56
CA LEU A 262 -1.87 -5.37 4.28
C LEU A 262 -1.28 -5.28 2.86
N GLU A 263 -0.62 -6.35 2.39
CA GLU A 263 -0.08 -6.44 1.02
C GLU A 263 -1.20 -6.52 -0.04
N ALA A 264 -2.31 -7.22 0.24
CA ALA A 264 -3.43 -7.29 -0.71
C ALA A 264 -4.06 -5.91 -0.97
N ILE A 265 -4.21 -5.09 0.08
CA ILE A 265 -4.75 -3.71 -0.06
C ILE A 265 -3.70 -2.77 -0.70
N HIS A 266 -2.42 -2.96 -0.38
CA HIS A 266 -1.30 -2.31 -1.08
C HIS A 266 -1.35 -2.57 -2.60
N ASP A 267 -1.54 -3.82 -3.01
CA ASP A 267 -1.60 -4.21 -4.42
C ASP A 267 -2.76 -3.52 -5.15
N ASP A 268 -3.93 -3.46 -4.52
CA ASP A 268 -5.08 -2.72 -5.04
C ASP A 268 -4.75 -1.24 -5.26
N MET A 269 -4.08 -0.60 -4.31
CA MET A 269 -3.69 0.81 -4.41
C MET A 269 -2.65 1.03 -5.51
N HIS A 270 -1.65 0.17 -5.63
CA HIS A 270 -0.68 0.24 -6.72
C HIS A 270 -1.35 0.20 -8.10
N VAL A 271 -2.23 -0.78 -8.30
CA VAL A 271 -2.95 -0.96 -9.56
C VAL A 271 -3.96 0.17 -9.82
N LEU A 272 -4.62 0.67 -8.78
CA LEU A 272 -5.53 1.82 -8.85
C LEU A 272 -4.79 3.11 -9.24
N ILE A 273 -3.64 3.40 -8.62
CA ILE A 273 -2.88 4.62 -8.89
C ILE A 273 -2.28 4.57 -10.31
N GLY A 274 -1.71 3.43 -10.70
CA GLY A 274 -1.03 3.30 -11.99
C GLY A 274 -1.97 3.14 -13.18
N GLY A 275 -3.12 2.49 -13.00
CA GLY A 275 -3.98 2.05 -14.10
C GLY A 275 -3.35 0.91 -14.91
N THR A 276 -4.18 0.10 -15.59
CA THR A 276 -3.74 -1.13 -16.29
C THR A 276 -3.96 -1.12 -17.80
N LYS A 277 -4.48 -0.02 -18.36
CA LYS A 277 -4.84 0.07 -19.79
C LYS A 277 -4.46 1.41 -20.43
N PRO A 278 -3.19 1.58 -20.84
CA PRO A 278 -2.01 0.77 -20.56
C PRO A 278 -1.57 0.86 -19.10
N THR A 279 -0.68 -0.06 -18.71
CA THR A 279 -0.10 -0.11 -17.36
C THR A 279 0.76 1.12 -17.09
N GLY A 280 0.41 1.92 -16.08
CA GLY A 280 1.26 3.00 -15.57
C GLY A 280 2.34 2.51 -14.61
N HIS A 281 3.25 3.39 -14.21
CA HIS A 281 4.43 3.01 -13.41
C HIS A 281 4.01 2.42 -12.05
N MET A 282 3.07 3.07 -11.35
CA MET A 282 2.57 2.58 -10.07
C MET A 282 1.89 1.21 -10.14
N ALA A 283 1.48 0.74 -11.32
CA ALA A 283 0.86 -0.56 -11.52
C ALA A 283 1.85 -1.65 -11.99
N ASP A 284 3.16 -1.36 -12.06
CA ASP A 284 4.20 -2.36 -12.34
C ASP A 284 5.27 -2.35 -11.24
N SER A 285 5.46 -3.50 -10.58
CA SER A 285 6.34 -3.59 -9.41
C SER A 285 7.81 -3.35 -9.71
N THR A 286 8.22 -3.42 -10.97
CA THR A 286 9.62 -3.19 -11.34
C THR A 286 9.98 -1.71 -11.42
N VAL A 287 9.00 -0.83 -11.60
CA VAL A 287 9.20 0.61 -11.85
C VAL A 287 8.30 1.53 -11.01
N SER A 288 7.47 0.98 -10.13
CA SER A 288 6.52 1.76 -9.31
C SER A 288 7.19 2.82 -8.44
N ALA A 289 8.36 2.53 -7.88
CA ALA A 289 9.09 3.45 -7.01
C ALA A 289 9.62 4.71 -7.70
N PHE A 290 9.65 4.74 -9.04
CA PHE A 290 9.99 5.96 -9.78
C PHE A 290 8.85 6.99 -9.80
N ASP A 291 7.62 6.60 -9.45
CA ASP A 291 6.55 7.58 -9.22
C ASP A 291 6.64 8.12 -7.77
N PRO A 292 6.75 9.44 -7.56
CA PRO A 292 6.93 10.02 -6.23
C PRO A 292 5.79 9.75 -5.24
N ILE A 293 4.59 9.41 -5.72
CA ILE A 293 3.48 9.00 -4.84
C ILE A 293 3.74 7.65 -4.14
N PHE A 294 4.67 6.85 -4.66
CA PHE A 294 5.10 5.58 -4.05
C PHE A 294 5.46 5.77 -2.59
N PHE A 295 6.29 6.78 -2.27
CA PHE A 295 6.77 7.00 -0.91
C PHE A 295 5.66 7.49 0.04
N LEU A 296 4.65 8.22 -0.47
CA LEU A 296 3.48 8.60 0.34
C LEU A 296 2.56 7.40 0.60
N HIS A 297 2.39 6.53 -0.39
CA HIS A 297 1.64 5.29 -0.26
C HIS A 297 2.30 4.34 0.76
N HIS A 298 3.61 4.12 0.64
CA HIS A 298 4.38 3.25 1.55
C HIS A 298 4.56 3.87 2.94
N ALA A 299 4.61 5.19 3.09
CA ALA A 299 4.56 5.84 4.40
C ALA A 299 3.22 5.60 5.12
N ASN A 300 2.11 5.47 4.37
CA ASN A 300 0.81 5.11 4.95
C ASN A 300 0.73 3.62 5.31
N LEU A 301 1.30 2.71 4.51
CA LEU A 301 1.38 1.29 4.87
C LEU A 301 2.22 1.08 6.13
N ASP A 302 3.32 1.82 6.25
CA ASP A 302 4.12 1.82 7.46
C ASP A 302 3.35 2.35 8.68
N ARG A 303 2.45 3.33 8.47
CA ARG A 303 1.50 3.79 9.50
C ARG A 303 0.52 2.70 9.89
N MET A 304 -0.04 1.97 8.92
CA MET A 304 -0.94 0.84 9.19
C MET A 304 -0.21 -0.27 9.96
N LEU A 305 1.04 -0.56 9.63
CA LEU A 305 1.87 -1.50 10.40
C LEU A 305 2.06 -1.02 11.85
N ALA A 306 2.33 0.27 12.09
CA ALA A 306 2.45 0.82 13.43
C ALA A 306 1.14 0.70 14.23
N LEU A 307 0.00 1.05 13.62
CA LEU A 307 -1.33 0.91 14.24
C LEU A 307 -1.63 -0.55 14.56
N TRP A 308 -1.41 -1.46 13.61
CA TRP A 308 -1.64 -2.89 13.81
C TRP A 308 -0.74 -3.48 14.90
N SER A 309 0.53 -3.07 14.96
CA SER A 309 1.47 -3.53 15.98
C SER A 309 1.02 -3.14 17.38
N ALA A 310 0.41 -1.97 17.53
CA ALA A 310 -0.19 -1.54 18.80
C ALA A 310 -1.50 -2.27 19.11
N LEU A 311 -2.23 -2.73 18.09
CA LEU A 311 -3.41 -3.60 18.26
C LEU A 311 -3.02 -5.04 18.62
N ASN A 312 -1.83 -5.48 18.24
CA ASN A 312 -1.31 -6.85 18.40
C ASN A 312 0.09 -6.84 19.05
N PRO A 313 0.22 -6.36 20.31
CA PRO A 313 1.52 -6.07 20.94
C PRO A 313 2.41 -7.30 21.17
N ASP A 314 1.87 -8.51 21.13
CA ASP A 314 2.62 -9.76 21.30
C ASP A 314 2.99 -10.44 19.98
N VAL A 315 2.54 -9.90 18.85
CA VAL A 315 2.71 -10.52 17.53
C VAL A 315 3.76 -9.74 16.74
N TRP A 316 4.63 -10.49 16.06
CA TRP A 316 5.67 -9.95 15.19
C TRP A 316 6.09 -10.98 14.13
N VAL A 317 7.11 -10.64 13.34
CA VAL A 317 7.55 -11.41 12.17
C VAL A 317 7.81 -12.88 12.51
N SER A 318 6.99 -13.76 11.94
CA SER A 318 7.16 -15.22 11.97
C SER A 318 8.06 -15.70 10.82
N GLN A 319 8.56 -16.94 10.93
CA GLN A 319 9.26 -17.57 9.82
C GLN A 319 8.32 -17.77 8.62
N GLY A 320 8.81 -17.51 7.42
CA GLY A 320 8.13 -17.75 6.15
C GLY A 320 9.14 -18.01 5.04
N ASP A 321 8.70 -17.86 3.80
CA ASP A 321 9.56 -17.90 2.62
C ASP A 321 9.59 -16.56 1.89
N GLN A 322 10.57 -16.42 0.97
CA GLN A 322 10.61 -15.35 -0.02
C GLN A 322 10.25 -15.93 -1.39
N PRO A 323 8.98 -15.84 -1.82
CA PRO A 323 8.60 -16.22 -3.17
C PRO A 323 9.40 -15.40 -4.20
N HIS A 324 9.77 -16.05 -5.32
CA HIS A 324 10.51 -15.46 -6.45
C HIS A 324 11.96 -15.01 -6.19
N GLY A 325 12.36 -14.89 -4.92
CA GLY A 325 13.66 -14.37 -4.50
C GLY A 325 13.80 -12.86 -4.70
N THR A 326 14.92 -12.31 -4.25
CA THR A 326 15.31 -10.90 -4.42
C THR A 326 16.79 -10.83 -4.83
N TRP A 327 17.36 -9.62 -4.90
CA TRP A 327 18.79 -9.41 -5.13
C TRP A 327 19.67 -10.12 -4.10
N THR A 328 19.20 -10.30 -2.86
CA THR A 328 19.99 -10.90 -1.77
C THR A 328 19.42 -12.21 -1.26
N ILE A 329 18.13 -12.47 -1.47
CA ILE A 329 17.44 -13.65 -0.95
C ILE A 329 17.20 -14.65 -2.09
N PRO A 330 17.65 -15.91 -1.98
CA PRO A 330 17.34 -16.93 -2.95
C PRO A 330 15.83 -17.15 -3.12
N LYS A 331 15.42 -17.63 -4.30
CA LYS A 331 14.02 -18.02 -4.55
C LYS A 331 13.58 -19.10 -3.57
N ASN A 332 12.44 -18.86 -2.90
CA ASN A 332 11.88 -19.71 -1.85
C ASN A 332 12.84 -19.92 -0.67
N GLY A 333 13.76 -18.96 -0.45
CA GLY A 333 14.62 -18.95 0.74
C GLY A 333 13.77 -18.74 1.99
N THR A 334 14.13 -19.44 3.07
CA THR A 334 13.52 -19.22 4.38
C THR A 334 13.93 -17.85 4.91
N VAL A 335 12.97 -17.11 5.43
CA VAL A 335 13.16 -15.78 6.00
C VAL A 335 12.42 -15.68 7.33
N ASP A 336 12.91 -14.83 8.22
CA ASP A 336 12.37 -14.60 9.56
C ASP A 336 12.74 -13.20 10.07
N MET A 337 12.43 -12.92 11.34
CA MET A 337 12.67 -11.62 11.94
C MET A 337 14.14 -11.16 12.01
N THR A 338 15.09 -12.08 11.85
CA THR A 338 16.54 -11.82 11.88
C THR A 338 17.17 -11.80 10.50
N THR A 339 16.37 -12.00 9.45
CA THR A 339 16.84 -11.90 8.07
C THR A 339 17.20 -10.46 7.74
N ASP A 340 18.36 -10.27 7.10
CA ASP A 340 18.83 -8.97 6.64
C ASP A 340 17.81 -8.30 5.71
N LEU A 341 17.34 -7.12 6.08
CA LEU A 341 16.54 -6.23 5.23
C LEU A 341 17.46 -5.45 4.29
N ALA A 342 18.16 -6.19 3.43
CA ALA A 342 19.05 -5.59 2.45
C ALA A 342 18.26 -4.73 1.43
N PRO A 343 18.80 -3.57 0.99
CA PRO A 343 20.18 -3.14 1.18
C PRO A 343 20.38 -2.11 2.31
N PHE A 344 19.50 -2.10 3.32
CA PHE A 344 19.46 -1.04 4.31
C PHE A 344 20.47 -1.31 5.44
N TRP A 345 21.65 -0.72 5.31
CA TRP A 345 22.68 -0.77 6.35
C TRP A 345 22.24 0.04 7.59
N ASN A 346 22.38 -0.52 8.79
CA ASN A 346 22.20 0.20 10.06
C ASN A 346 23.53 0.58 10.74
N GLY A 347 24.65 0.15 10.15
CA GLY A 347 26.00 0.44 10.61
C GLY A 347 27.04 -0.07 9.61
N PRO A 348 28.34 0.01 9.93
CA PRO A 348 29.43 -0.28 8.98
C PRO A 348 29.44 -1.71 8.42
N SER A 349 28.81 -2.67 9.08
CA SER A 349 28.91 -4.09 8.73
C SER A 349 27.61 -4.87 8.96
N SER A 350 26.48 -4.19 9.17
CA SER A 350 25.20 -4.82 9.52
C SER A 350 24.04 -4.15 8.81
N TYR A 351 23.05 -4.95 8.44
CA TYR A 351 21.78 -4.48 7.92
C TYR A 351 20.77 -4.29 9.04
N TRP A 352 19.73 -3.51 8.77
CA TRP A 352 18.48 -3.61 9.51
C TRP A 352 17.91 -5.03 9.38
N ASP A 353 17.24 -5.50 10.43
CA ASP A 353 16.42 -6.70 10.43
C ASP A 353 15.02 -6.34 10.97
N SER A 354 14.05 -7.23 10.79
CA SER A 354 12.68 -6.98 11.29
C SER A 354 12.62 -6.86 12.81
N LYS A 355 13.55 -7.46 13.55
CA LYS A 355 13.63 -7.37 15.01
C LYS A 355 13.87 -5.93 15.48
N PHE A 356 14.78 -5.20 14.83
CA PHE A 356 15.15 -3.85 15.23
C PHE A 356 14.30 -2.74 14.60
N VAL A 357 13.46 -3.05 13.59
CA VAL A 357 12.49 -2.09 13.02
C VAL A 357 11.06 -2.32 13.51
N ARG A 358 10.87 -3.00 14.66
CA ARG A 358 9.54 -3.21 15.24
C ARG A 358 8.82 -1.92 15.59
N THR A 359 9.56 -0.99 16.16
CA THR A 359 9.04 0.31 16.55
C THR A 359 9.62 1.40 15.65
N THR A 360 8.94 2.53 15.52
CA THR A 360 9.35 3.61 14.60
C THR A 360 10.47 4.47 15.17
N GLU A 361 10.70 4.42 16.50
CA GLU A 361 11.70 5.20 17.21
C GLU A 361 13.13 4.87 16.76
N ALA A 362 13.39 3.61 16.39
CA ALA A 362 14.68 3.18 15.86
C ALA A 362 15.08 3.94 14.58
N LEU A 363 14.08 4.46 13.85
CA LEU A 363 14.22 5.23 12.62
C LEU A 363 13.75 6.68 12.79
N ARG A 364 13.55 7.13 14.04
CA ARG A 364 13.40 8.55 14.43
C ARG A 364 12.18 9.30 13.87
N TYR A 365 11.05 8.60 13.79
CA TYR A 365 9.74 9.20 13.52
C TYR A 365 8.64 8.53 14.35
N THR A 366 7.45 9.13 14.35
CA THR A 366 6.22 8.54 14.86
C THR A 366 5.01 9.02 14.03
N TYR A 367 3.79 8.73 14.49
CA TYR A 367 2.55 9.13 13.84
C TYR A 367 1.59 9.83 14.81
N PRO A 368 0.75 10.78 14.32
CA PRO A 368 -0.12 11.59 15.17
C PRO A 368 -1.05 10.78 16.07
N GLU A 369 -1.42 9.56 15.67
CA GLU A 369 -2.29 8.67 16.43
C GLU A 369 -1.70 8.24 17.78
N PHE A 370 -0.37 8.38 17.97
CA PHE A 370 0.31 7.99 19.20
C PHE A 370 0.55 9.16 20.16
N ASN A 371 0.45 10.42 19.73
CA ASN A 371 0.90 11.60 20.50
C ASN A 371 0.26 11.72 21.90
N ASP A 372 -1.04 11.46 22.01
CA ASP A 372 -1.85 11.58 23.24
C ASP A 372 -1.88 10.30 24.08
N ILE A 373 -1.06 9.31 23.75
CA ILE A 373 -0.95 8.05 24.49
C ILE A 373 0.24 8.13 25.43
N GLU A 374 -0.01 8.43 26.71
CA GLU A 374 1.02 8.50 27.75
C GLU A 374 1.23 7.17 28.49
N SER A 375 0.31 6.21 28.30
CA SER A 375 0.37 4.91 28.96
C SER A 375 1.46 4.02 28.37
N ASN A 376 2.10 3.25 29.25
CA ASN A 376 3.00 2.16 28.88
C ASN A 376 2.33 0.78 29.00
N ASP A 377 1.06 0.72 29.39
CA ASP A 377 0.29 -0.52 29.47
C ASP A 377 -0.14 -0.96 28.06
N PRO A 378 0.33 -2.11 27.54
CA PRO A 378 -0.03 -2.59 26.21
C PRO A 378 -1.54 -2.73 25.98
N GLU A 379 -2.32 -3.12 27.00
CA GLU A 379 -3.77 -3.28 26.83
C GLU A 379 -4.49 -1.93 26.75
N GLU A 380 -4.02 -0.95 27.52
CA GLU A 380 -4.52 0.42 27.43
C GLU A 380 -4.17 1.05 26.07
N ILE A 381 -2.92 0.92 25.62
CA ILE A 381 -2.47 1.37 24.28
C ILE A 381 -3.34 0.72 23.20
N LYS A 382 -3.51 -0.62 23.26
CA LYS A 382 -4.35 -1.39 22.34
C LYS A 382 -5.77 -0.83 22.28
N TRP A 383 -6.37 -0.51 23.42
CA TRP A 383 -7.72 0.06 23.48
C TRP A 383 -7.77 1.50 22.94
N LEU A 384 -6.81 2.35 23.28
CA LEU A 384 -6.74 3.73 22.77
C LEU A 384 -6.57 3.79 21.26
N ILE A 385 -5.68 2.95 20.71
CA ILE A 385 -5.47 2.83 19.27
C ILE A 385 -6.71 2.25 18.58
N PHE A 386 -7.35 1.23 19.17
CA PHE A 386 -8.60 0.68 18.63
C PHE A 386 -9.68 1.77 18.48
N ARG A 387 -9.85 2.65 19.47
CA ARG A 387 -10.80 3.77 19.35
C ARG A 387 -10.46 4.73 18.21
N LYS A 388 -9.19 5.02 17.99
CA LYS A 388 -8.74 5.88 16.88
C LYS A 388 -8.98 5.19 15.53
N VAL A 389 -8.64 3.91 15.40
CA VAL A 389 -8.91 3.10 14.20
C VAL A 389 -10.40 3.04 13.90
N ASN A 390 -11.25 2.82 14.92
CA ASN A 390 -12.70 2.88 14.76
C ASN A 390 -13.16 4.25 14.25
N ALA A 391 -12.70 5.34 14.86
CA ALA A 391 -13.10 6.69 14.46
C ALA A 391 -12.66 7.03 13.02
N LEU A 392 -11.52 6.51 12.58
CA LEU A 392 -10.97 6.76 11.25
C LEU A 392 -11.63 5.91 10.16
N TYR A 393 -11.86 4.62 10.43
CA TYR A 393 -12.10 3.65 9.37
C TYR A 393 -13.34 2.77 9.56
N ALA A 394 -13.96 2.74 10.75
CA ALA A 394 -15.14 1.90 10.95
C ALA A 394 -16.23 2.26 9.92
N PRO A 395 -16.82 1.27 9.22
CA PRO A 395 -17.95 1.51 8.33
C PRO A 395 -19.10 2.18 9.09
N GLU A 396 -19.76 3.19 8.50
CA GLU A 396 -20.82 4.00 9.16
C GLU A 396 -21.94 3.15 9.78
N ASP A 397 -22.27 2.01 9.15
CA ASP A 397 -23.31 1.09 9.60
C ASP A 397 -22.76 -0.17 10.33
N SER A 398 -21.49 -0.15 10.75
CA SER A 398 -20.91 -1.24 11.53
C SER A 398 -21.49 -1.25 12.95
N VAL A 399 -21.55 -2.43 13.58
CA VAL A 399 -21.97 -2.55 14.98
C VAL A 399 -21.09 -1.69 15.89
N SER A 400 -19.81 -1.55 15.54
CA SER A 400 -18.85 -0.68 16.20
C SER A 400 -19.24 0.80 16.12
N ALA A 401 -19.67 1.31 14.95
CA ALA A 401 -20.17 2.68 14.81
C ALA A 401 -21.49 2.92 15.58
N ALA A 402 -22.36 1.92 15.62
CA ALA A 402 -23.65 1.98 16.28
C ALA A 402 -23.60 1.83 17.83
N SER A 403 -22.47 1.38 18.38
CA SER A 403 -22.22 1.24 19.83
C SER A 403 -22.20 2.58 20.60
N SER A 404 -22.15 3.71 19.88
CA SER A 404 -22.40 5.05 20.44
C SER A 404 -23.85 5.24 20.93
N SER A 405 -24.77 4.34 20.55
CA SER A 405 -26.12 4.26 21.09
C SER A 405 -26.24 3.05 22.04
N LYS A 406 -26.67 3.27 23.30
CA LYS A 406 -26.94 2.21 24.31
C LYS A 406 -28.02 1.17 23.91
N SER A 407 -28.51 1.19 22.67
CA SER A 407 -29.70 0.47 22.19
C SER A 407 -29.41 -0.88 21.52
N LEU A 408 -28.14 -1.24 21.29
CA LEU A 408 -27.78 -2.42 20.46
C LEU A 408 -26.99 -3.51 21.23
N SER A 409 -26.95 -3.49 22.56
CA SER A 409 -26.31 -4.59 23.31
C SER A 409 -27.11 -5.89 23.10
N GLY A 410 -26.49 -6.89 22.48
CA GLY A 410 -27.11 -8.20 22.24
C GLY A 410 -27.69 -8.44 20.84
N THR A 411 -27.67 -7.45 19.94
CA THR A 411 -28.02 -7.67 18.53
C THR A 411 -26.77 -8.08 17.73
N SER A 412 -26.85 -9.21 17.04
CA SER A 412 -25.85 -9.62 16.04
C SER A 412 -26.39 -9.30 14.64
N ILE A 413 -25.50 -8.87 13.73
CA ILE A 413 -25.82 -8.66 12.31
C ILE A 413 -25.05 -9.66 11.47
N HIS A 414 -25.62 -10.08 10.34
CA HIS A 414 -24.87 -10.81 9.32
C HIS A 414 -24.09 -9.82 8.44
N GLU A 415 -22.80 -10.08 8.30
CA GLU A 415 -21.95 -9.44 7.31
C GLU A 415 -21.59 -10.41 6.20
N TRP A 416 -21.29 -9.86 5.02
CA TRP A 416 -21.09 -10.59 3.79
C TRP A 416 -19.82 -10.12 3.09
N ALA A 417 -19.08 -11.05 2.52
CA ALA A 417 -17.93 -10.76 1.67
C ALA A 417 -17.80 -11.81 0.54
N VAL A 418 -17.02 -11.48 -0.49
CA VAL A 418 -16.48 -12.46 -1.43
C VAL A 418 -15.00 -12.62 -1.16
N ARG A 419 -14.56 -13.84 -0.89
CA ARG A 419 -13.15 -14.24 -0.88
C ARG A 419 -12.76 -14.66 -2.29
N ILE A 420 -11.66 -14.11 -2.79
CA ILE A 420 -11.19 -14.31 -4.16
C ILE A 420 -9.75 -14.81 -4.12
N LYS A 421 -9.46 -15.91 -4.82
CA LYS A 421 -8.10 -16.46 -5.00
C LYS A 421 -7.77 -16.62 -6.47
N PHE A 422 -6.53 -16.35 -6.86
CA PHE A 422 -6.04 -16.58 -8.21
C PHE A 422 -4.51 -16.52 -8.26
N LYS A 423 -3.93 -17.05 -9.33
CA LYS A 423 -2.49 -17.03 -9.57
C LYS A 423 -2.02 -15.64 -10.00
N LYS A 424 -1.14 -15.03 -9.20
CA LYS A 424 -0.64 -13.65 -9.37
C LYS A 424 -0.12 -13.34 -10.78
N GLN A 425 0.56 -14.30 -11.40
CA GLN A 425 1.27 -14.13 -12.68
C GLN A 425 0.52 -14.67 -13.90
N GLU A 426 -0.71 -15.17 -13.76
CA GLU A 426 -1.38 -15.92 -14.84
C GLU A 426 -1.53 -15.10 -16.13
N LEU A 427 -1.81 -13.80 -16.01
CA LEU A 427 -1.94 -12.90 -17.16
C LEU A 427 -0.62 -12.24 -17.58
N GLY A 428 0.43 -12.36 -16.76
CA GLY A 428 1.79 -11.83 -16.96
C GLY A 428 1.90 -10.30 -16.99
N ALA A 429 0.93 -9.61 -16.44
CA ALA A 429 0.94 -8.17 -16.14
C ALA A 429 -0.07 -7.91 -15.03
N SER A 430 0.00 -6.76 -14.37
CA SER A 430 -0.97 -6.41 -13.34
C SER A 430 -2.41 -6.33 -13.87
N PHE A 431 -3.35 -6.78 -13.05
CA PHE A 431 -4.77 -6.80 -13.36
C PHE A 431 -5.61 -6.72 -12.08
N SER A 432 -6.90 -6.42 -12.24
CA SER A 432 -7.88 -6.42 -11.15
C SER A 432 -9.10 -7.24 -11.53
N ILE A 433 -9.61 -8.01 -10.58
CA ILE A 433 -10.95 -8.57 -10.61
C ILE A 433 -11.85 -7.57 -9.92
N LEU A 434 -12.83 -7.04 -10.65
CA LEU A 434 -13.79 -6.06 -10.17
C LEU A 434 -15.08 -6.78 -9.81
N VAL A 435 -15.63 -6.48 -8.64
CA VAL A 435 -16.84 -7.09 -8.10
C VAL A 435 -18.00 -6.09 -8.21
N TYR A 436 -19.15 -6.57 -8.68
CA TYR A 436 -20.35 -5.78 -8.89
C TYR A 436 -21.58 -6.43 -8.26
N LEU A 437 -22.55 -5.61 -7.85
CA LEU A 437 -23.92 -6.01 -7.54
C LEU A 437 -24.88 -5.36 -8.54
N GLY A 438 -25.28 -6.10 -9.58
CA GLY A 438 -25.90 -5.56 -10.78
C GLY A 438 -24.90 -4.65 -11.50
N GLU A 439 -25.26 -3.37 -11.69
CA GLU A 439 -24.35 -2.38 -12.30
C GLU A 439 -23.53 -1.58 -11.27
N THR A 440 -23.77 -1.78 -9.97
CA THR A 440 -23.05 -1.06 -8.91
C THR A 440 -21.70 -1.72 -8.66
N TYR A 441 -20.60 -0.98 -8.88
CA TYR A 441 -19.27 -1.41 -8.48
C TYR A 441 -19.17 -1.47 -6.95
N VAL A 442 -18.59 -2.55 -6.43
CA VAL A 442 -18.43 -2.76 -4.99
C VAL A 442 -16.97 -2.71 -4.57
N GLY A 443 -16.08 -3.33 -5.33
CA GLY A 443 -14.69 -3.45 -4.93
C GLY A 443 -13.84 -4.20 -5.94
N ARG A 444 -12.58 -4.38 -5.57
CA ARG A 444 -11.59 -5.06 -6.40
C ARG A 444 -10.68 -5.95 -5.55
N VAL A 445 -10.03 -6.89 -6.24
CA VAL A 445 -8.82 -7.57 -5.78
C VAL A 445 -7.85 -7.58 -6.95
N SER A 446 -6.63 -7.12 -6.73
CA SER A 446 -5.64 -6.88 -7.78
C SER A 446 -4.40 -7.75 -7.62
N ALA A 447 -3.83 -8.18 -8.75
CA ALA A 447 -2.46 -8.68 -8.79
C ALA A 447 -1.54 -7.51 -9.14
N PHE A 448 -0.69 -7.12 -8.20
CA PHE A 448 0.42 -6.22 -8.48
C PHE A 448 1.67 -7.02 -8.86
N THR A 449 2.09 -6.91 -10.10
CA THR A 449 3.20 -7.69 -10.61
C THR A 449 4.02 -6.96 -11.65
N ALA A 450 5.25 -7.43 -11.84
CA ALA A 450 6.08 -7.12 -12.97
C ALA A 450 5.40 -7.60 -14.26
N ARG A 451 5.45 -6.78 -15.30
CA ARG A 451 5.13 -7.26 -16.65
C ARG A 451 6.15 -8.32 -17.07
N GLU A 452 5.67 -9.49 -17.48
CA GLU A 452 6.57 -10.50 -18.04
C GLU A 452 7.13 -10.03 -19.39
N PRO A 453 8.46 -10.11 -19.62
CA PRO A 453 9.04 -9.81 -20.92
C PRO A 453 8.48 -10.76 -21.98
N ARG A 454 8.17 -10.25 -23.17
CA ARG A 454 7.60 -11.01 -24.30
C ARG A 454 8.40 -12.25 -24.76
N ARG A 455 9.62 -12.48 -24.25
CA ARG A 455 10.55 -13.52 -24.71
C ARG A 455 11.38 -14.18 -23.60
N CYS A 456 10.77 -14.67 -22.53
CA CYS A 456 11.48 -15.51 -21.56
C CYS A 456 10.79 -16.86 -21.34
N ALA A 457 11.42 -17.94 -21.83
CA ALA A 457 10.95 -19.32 -21.65
C ALA A 457 11.00 -19.80 -20.18
N ASN A 458 11.74 -19.09 -19.31
CA ASN A 458 11.82 -19.40 -17.88
C ASN A 458 10.77 -18.67 -17.02
N CYS A 459 10.17 -17.57 -17.51
CA CYS A 459 9.09 -16.85 -16.81
C CYS A 459 7.78 -17.67 -16.71
N VAL A 460 7.65 -18.72 -17.53
CA VAL A 460 6.54 -19.70 -17.52
C VAL A 460 6.51 -20.54 -16.22
N ARG A 461 7.56 -20.49 -15.39
CA ARG A 461 7.64 -21.28 -14.13
C ARG A 461 7.12 -20.55 -12.88
N ASN A 462 6.55 -19.35 -13.03
CA ASN A 462 5.98 -18.55 -11.93
C ASN A 462 4.47 -18.72 -11.75
N ALA A 463 3.90 -19.77 -12.36
CA ALA A 463 2.46 -19.98 -12.46
C ALA A 463 1.78 -20.52 -11.19
N ASN A 464 2.39 -20.53 -10.00
CA ASN A 464 1.81 -21.25 -8.85
C ASN A 464 1.62 -20.46 -7.55
N VAL A 465 2.11 -19.22 -7.44
CA VAL A 465 1.77 -18.39 -6.26
C VAL A 465 0.33 -17.92 -6.45
N GLU A 466 -0.56 -18.51 -5.67
CA GLU A 466 -1.94 -18.07 -5.50
C GLU A 466 -1.95 -16.94 -4.48
N ILE A 467 -2.61 -15.83 -4.80
CA ILE A 467 -2.85 -14.74 -3.88
C ILE A 467 -4.33 -14.71 -3.50
N GLU A 468 -4.64 -14.06 -2.38
CA GLU A 468 -6.01 -13.90 -1.93
C GLU A 468 -6.36 -12.47 -1.55
N GLY A 469 -7.66 -12.14 -1.70
CA GLY A 469 -8.22 -10.86 -1.30
C GLY A 469 -9.72 -10.94 -1.09
N TYR A 470 -10.28 -9.87 -0.54
CA TYR A 470 -11.65 -9.86 -0.04
C TYR A 470 -12.40 -8.62 -0.52
N VAL A 471 -13.66 -8.81 -0.92
CA VAL A 471 -14.58 -7.70 -1.17
C VAL A 471 -15.78 -7.84 -0.25
N HIS A 472 -15.83 -7.02 0.81
CA HIS A 472 -16.98 -6.86 1.68
C HIS A 472 -18.18 -6.31 0.90
N LEU A 473 -19.32 -6.97 1.03
CA LEU A 473 -20.54 -6.69 0.29
C LEU A 473 -21.59 -5.95 1.14
N THR A 474 -21.50 -6.03 2.47
CA THR A 474 -22.57 -5.62 3.39
C THR A 474 -23.11 -4.21 3.10
N GLN A 475 -22.23 -3.21 2.95
CA GLN A 475 -22.65 -1.83 2.66
C GLN A 475 -23.31 -1.70 1.28
N ALA A 476 -22.75 -2.36 0.26
CA ALA A 476 -23.29 -2.29 -1.09
C ALA A 476 -24.64 -3.01 -1.24
N ILE A 477 -24.80 -4.17 -0.58
CA ILE A 477 -26.10 -4.85 -0.49
C ILE A 477 -27.07 -3.86 0.20
N ARG A 478 -26.72 -3.25 1.36
CA ARG A 478 -27.57 -2.29 2.12
C ARG A 478 -28.05 -1.12 1.30
N GLY A 479 -27.13 -0.45 0.61
CA GLY A 479 -27.45 0.66 -0.27
C GLY A 479 -28.40 0.28 -1.40
N LYS A 480 -28.29 -0.95 -1.93
CA LYS A 480 -29.10 -1.42 -3.06
C LYS A 480 -30.49 -1.93 -2.68
N TYR A 481 -30.64 -2.71 -1.60
CA TYR A 481 -31.88 -3.45 -1.34
C TYR A 481 -32.72 -2.95 -0.14
N GLN A 482 -32.29 -1.92 0.61
CA GLN A 482 -32.98 -1.35 1.79
C GLN A 482 -33.17 -2.31 3.00
N SER A 483 -33.25 -1.75 4.21
CA SER A 483 -32.91 -2.36 5.51
C SER A 483 -33.59 -3.69 5.90
N THR A 484 -34.71 -4.09 5.30
CA THR A 484 -35.47 -5.28 5.73
C THR A 484 -34.96 -6.60 5.15
N ILE A 485 -34.18 -6.61 4.06
CA ILE A 485 -33.66 -7.84 3.41
C ILE A 485 -32.35 -8.36 4.07
N PHE A 486 -31.66 -7.54 4.84
CA PHE A 486 -30.35 -7.83 5.47
C PHE A 486 -30.39 -8.81 6.63
N LEU A 487 -31.58 -9.05 7.16
CA LEU A 487 -31.76 -9.86 8.36
C LEU A 487 -32.00 -11.32 8.04
N ASP A 488 -32.34 -11.65 6.78
CA ASP A 488 -32.62 -13.02 6.39
C ASP A 488 -31.59 -13.53 5.36
N LEU A 489 -30.99 -14.66 5.71
CA LEU A 489 -29.93 -15.32 4.95
C LEU A 489 -30.39 -15.66 3.53
N GLN A 490 -31.63 -16.14 3.37
CA GLN A 490 -32.12 -16.70 2.11
C GLN A 490 -32.41 -15.62 1.05
N SER A 491 -33.02 -14.50 1.45
CA SER A 491 -33.25 -13.37 0.54
C SER A 491 -31.93 -12.74 0.12
N THR A 492 -30.99 -12.56 1.06
CA THR A 492 -29.65 -12.05 0.70
C THR A 492 -28.96 -12.97 -0.31
N LEU A 493 -28.99 -14.29 -0.09
CA LEU A 493 -28.46 -15.26 -1.06
C LEU A 493 -29.18 -15.21 -2.42
N GLY A 494 -30.50 -15.03 -2.43
CA GLY A 494 -31.28 -14.83 -3.65
C GLY A 494 -30.79 -13.63 -4.46
N CYS A 495 -30.64 -12.47 -3.80
CA CYS A 495 -30.12 -11.25 -4.39
C CYS A 495 -28.70 -11.43 -4.92
N LEU A 496 -27.80 -12.03 -4.12
CA LEU A 496 -26.42 -12.28 -4.54
C LEU A 496 -26.37 -13.23 -5.75
N LYS A 497 -27.21 -14.26 -5.78
CA LYS A 497 -27.29 -15.18 -6.92
C LYS A 497 -27.67 -14.45 -8.21
N GLU A 498 -28.58 -13.50 -8.14
CA GLU A 498 -29.01 -12.70 -9.30
C GLU A 498 -27.97 -11.65 -9.72
N ASP A 499 -27.48 -10.85 -8.76
CA ASP A 499 -26.79 -9.60 -9.06
C ASP A 499 -25.26 -9.64 -8.91
N LEU A 500 -24.71 -10.55 -8.09
CA LEU A 500 -23.26 -10.60 -7.89
C LEU A 500 -22.56 -10.99 -9.19
N SER A 501 -21.59 -10.21 -9.65
CA SER A 501 -20.84 -10.52 -10.86
C SER A 501 -19.40 -10.02 -10.80
N PHE A 502 -18.56 -10.58 -11.69
CA PHE A 502 -17.14 -10.27 -11.78
C PHE A 502 -16.78 -9.75 -13.16
N ARG A 503 -15.92 -8.73 -13.22
CA ARG A 503 -15.34 -8.21 -14.47
C ARG A 503 -13.82 -8.18 -14.33
N LEU A 504 -13.10 -8.53 -15.40
CA LEU A 504 -11.63 -8.48 -15.42
C LEU A 504 -11.14 -7.17 -16.05
N ARG A 505 -10.26 -6.46 -15.36
CA ARG A 505 -9.57 -5.26 -15.87
C ARG A 505 -8.06 -5.52 -15.87
N GLY A 506 -7.50 -5.73 -17.06
CA GLY A 506 -6.07 -5.87 -17.26
C GLY A 506 -5.73 -6.20 -18.71
N THR A 507 -4.47 -6.51 -18.97
CA THR A 507 -4.00 -6.97 -20.27
C THR A 507 -3.24 -8.29 -20.14
N LYS A 508 -3.22 -9.07 -21.21
CA LYS A 508 -2.40 -10.27 -21.33
C LYS A 508 -0.96 -9.90 -21.68
N LYS A 509 -0.05 -10.88 -21.61
CA LYS A 509 1.37 -10.76 -22.01
C LYS A 509 1.58 -10.09 -23.38
N ASP A 510 0.71 -10.38 -24.34
CA ASP A 510 0.77 -9.81 -25.70
C ASP A 510 0.33 -8.34 -25.78
N GLY A 511 -0.31 -7.81 -24.73
CA GLY A 511 -0.85 -6.45 -24.63
C GLY A 511 -2.33 -6.33 -25.00
N THR A 512 -3.00 -7.41 -25.36
CA THR A 512 -4.45 -7.41 -25.62
C THR A 512 -5.25 -7.39 -24.31
N ALA A 513 -6.47 -6.87 -24.34
CA ALA A 513 -7.33 -6.85 -23.16
C ALA A 513 -7.66 -8.27 -22.69
N ALA A 514 -7.50 -8.52 -21.39
CA ALA A 514 -7.85 -9.80 -20.78
C ALA A 514 -9.36 -9.92 -20.55
N LYS A 515 -9.87 -11.15 -20.62
CA LYS A 515 -11.26 -11.56 -20.34
C LYS A 515 -11.29 -12.57 -19.21
N MET A 516 -12.45 -12.74 -18.55
CA MET A 516 -12.60 -13.68 -17.43
C MET A 516 -12.09 -15.09 -17.74
N ASN A 517 -12.33 -15.61 -18.95
CA ASN A 517 -11.88 -16.95 -19.36
C ASN A 517 -10.35 -17.08 -19.54
N ASP A 518 -9.61 -15.96 -19.58
CA ASP A 518 -8.15 -15.98 -19.61
C ASP A 518 -7.55 -16.24 -18.20
N LEU A 519 -8.33 -16.04 -17.13
CA LEU A 519 -7.93 -16.27 -15.73
C LEU A 519 -8.53 -17.58 -15.21
N THR A 520 -7.95 -18.70 -15.64
CA THR A 520 -8.46 -20.04 -15.35
C THR A 520 -8.26 -20.48 -13.90
N SER A 521 -7.34 -19.85 -13.18
CA SER A 521 -7.09 -20.13 -11.77
C SER A 521 -8.05 -19.45 -10.79
N LEU A 522 -8.93 -18.59 -11.30
CA LEU A 522 -9.86 -17.85 -10.46
C LEU A 522 -10.71 -18.81 -9.62
N LYS A 523 -10.71 -18.59 -8.31
CA LYS A 523 -11.66 -19.15 -7.36
C LYS A 523 -12.32 -18.00 -6.63
N ALA A 524 -13.63 -18.06 -6.48
CA ALA A 524 -14.41 -17.12 -5.69
C ALA A 524 -15.38 -17.86 -4.78
N MET A 525 -15.54 -17.36 -3.56
CA MET A 525 -16.41 -17.92 -2.54
C MET A 525 -17.12 -16.79 -1.81
N THR A 526 -18.45 -16.80 -1.83
CA THR A 526 -19.25 -15.91 -0.99
C THR A 526 -19.23 -16.46 0.43
N ILE A 527 -18.96 -15.59 1.39
CA ILE A 527 -18.94 -15.91 2.82
C ILE A 527 -19.86 -14.97 3.59
N SER A 528 -20.40 -15.45 4.69
CA SER A 528 -21.04 -14.61 5.71
C SER A 528 -20.54 -14.97 7.10
N TYR A 529 -20.67 -14.04 8.02
CA TYR A 529 -20.33 -14.23 9.44
C TYR A 529 -21.18 -13.28 10.28
N THR A 530 -21.40 -13.61 11.55
CA THR A 530 -22.10 -12.72 12.47
C THR A 530 -21.12 -11.73 13.11
N VAL A 531 -21.56 -10.50 13.30
CA VAL A 531 -20.84 -9.49 14.07
C VAL A 531 -21.71 -9.05 15.22
N ALA A 532 -21.18 -9.12 16.44
CA ALA A 532 -21.86 -8.69 17.65
C ALA A 532 -21.04 -7.63 18.38
N CYS A 533 -21.71 -6.71 19.09
CA CYS A 533 -21.03 -5.79 19.97
C CYS A 533 -20.50 -6.58 21.18
N GLY A 534 -19.18 -6.55 21.40
CA GLY A 534 -18.57 -7.16 22.57
C GLY A 534 -19.07 -6.50 23.87
N PRO A 535 -19.19 -7.27 24.96
CA PRO A 535 -19.55 -6.71 26.25
C PRO A 535 -18.36 -5.95 26.86
N PHE A 536 -18.61 -4.70 27.29
CA PHE A 536 -17.75 -3.82 28.11
C PHE A 536 -16.59 -3.03 27.46
N ASP A 537 -16.04 -3.40 26.29
CA ASP A 537 -14.92 -2.64 25.67
C ASP A 537 -15.25 -1.99 24.29
N GLY A 538 -16.39 -2.34 23.69
CA GLY A 538 -16.83 -1.85 22.38
C GLY A 538 -16.16 -2.53 21.18
N ARG A 539 -15.34 -3.58 21.40
CA ARG A 539 -14.75 -4.36 20.30
C ARG A 539 -15.80 -5.29 19.68
N PRO A 540 -15.90 -5.36 18.35
CA PRO A 540 -16.79 -6.33 17.70
C PRO A 540 -16.26 -7.75 17.95
N SER A 541 -17.16 -8.70 18.20
CA SER A 541 -16.85 -10.12 18.11
C SER A 541 -17.37 -10.68 16.80
N TYR A 542 -16.58 -11.55 16.19
CA TYR A 542 -16.84 -12.14 14.89
C TYR A 542 -17.19 -13.63 15.07
N GLY A 543 -18.34 -14.03 14.54
CA GLY A 543 -18.78 -15.42 14.51
C GLY A 543 -18.01 -16.25 13.48
N ALA A 544 -18.30 -17.55 13.46
CA ALA A 544 -17.71 -18.45 12.48
C ALA A 544 -18.12 -18.08 11.04
N ILE A 545 -17.21 -18.35 10.09
CA ILE A 545 -17.48 -18.18 8.67
C ILE A 545 -18.46 -19.25 8.19
N GLU A 546 -19.53 -18.81 7.55
CA GLU A 546 -20.45 -19.63 6.75
C GLU A 546 -20.15 -19.44 5.26
N TYR A 547 -20.04 -20.56 4.53
CA TYR A 547 -19.70 -20.58 3.11
C TYR A 547 -20.94 -20.76 2.24
N HIS A 548 -21.06 -19.94 1.19
CA HIS A 548 -22.25 -19.86 0.34
C HIS A 548 -21.90 -20.01 -1.15
N PRO A 549 -21.45 -21.20 -1.61
CA PRO A 549 -21.08 -21.41 -3.00
C PRO A 549 -22.27 -21.21 -3.97
N SER A 550 -23.49 -21.44 -3.48
CA SER A 550 -24.75 -21.29 -4.24
C SER A 550 -24.96 -19.88 -4.83
N ALA A 551 -24.39 -18.85 -4.21
CA ALA A 551 -24.47 -17.46 -4.68
C ALA A 551 -23.69 -17.23 -6.00
N LEU A 552 -22.79 -18.14 -6.36
CA LEU A 552 -21.89 -18.03 -7.51
C LEU A 552 -22.15 -19.06 -8.61
N VAL A 553 -23.21 -19.87 -8.50
CA VAL A 553 -23.54 -20.89 -9.51
C VAL A 553 -23.63 -20.27 -10.91
N GLY A 554 -22.84 -20.81 -11.84
CA GLY A 554 -22.78 -20.35 -13.24
C GLY A 554 -21.91 -19.11 -13.47
N LYS A 555 -21.25 -18.58 -12.43
CA LYS A 555 -20.38 -17.41 -12.51
C LYS A 555 -18.90 -17.81 -12.55
N PRO A 556 -18.01 -16.96 -13.11
CA PRO A 556 -16.57 -17.25 -13.15
C PRO A 556 -16.00 -17.54 -11.76
N GLY A 557 -15.14 -18.55 -11.68
CA GLY A 557 -14.44 -18.94 -10.46
C GLY A 557 -15.28 -19.63 -9.38
N HIS A 558 -16.53 -19.99 -9.67
CA HIS A 558 -17.36 -20.72 -8.74
C HIS A 558 -16.71 -22.05 -8.29
N VAL A 559 -16.55 -22.22 -6.99
CA VAL A 559 -16.11 -23.46 -6.36
C VAL A 559 -17.30 -24.09 -5.62
N PRO A 560 -17.86 -25.22 -6.10
CA PRO A 560 -19.07 -25.81 -5.50
C PRO A 560 -18.89 -26.36 -4.08
N ASP A 561 -17.68 -26.82 -3.78
CA ASP A 561 -17.33 -27.47 -2.51
C ASP A 561 -16.35 -26.58 -1.74
N PRO A 562 -16.76 -26.00 -0.59
CA PRO A 562 -15.90 -25.14 0.20
C PRO A 562 -14.59 -25.79 0.66
N SER A 563 -14.51 -27.13 0.71
CA SER A 563 -13.26 -27.83 1.06
C SER A 563 -12.21 -27.82 -0.06
N GLN A 564 -12.61 -27.47 -1.29
CA GLN A 564 -11.74 -27.36 -2.46
C GLN A 564 -11.30 -25.92 -2.75
N PHE A 565 -11.77 -24.97 -1.94
CA PHE A 565 -11.48 -23.55 -2.05
C PHE A 565 -10.22 -23.19 -1.27
#